data_AF-A0A3D4HMY6-F1
#
_entry.id   AF-A0A3D4HMY6-F1
#
_cell.length_a   1.000
_cell.length_b   1.000
_cell.length_c   1.000
_cell.angle_alpha   90.00
_cell.angle_beta   90.00
_cell.angle_gamma   90.00
#
_symmetry.space_group_name_H-M   'P 1'
#
loop_
_entity.id
_entity.type
_entity.pdbx_description
1 polymer ?
#
loop_
_entity_poly.entity_id
_entity_poly.type
_entity_poly.pdbx_seq_one_letter_code
_entity_poly.pdbx_strand_id
1 'polypeptide(L)' 'KILEDLAVMVKEMSLCGLGQTAPNPVLTTLRYFRDEYETHIRDKKCLAKACSALISYLIDP' A
#
# COMPACT_ATOMS: atom_id res chain seq x y z
N LYS A 1 7.34 6.92 -7.59
CA LYS A 1 6.19 7.14 -8.49
C LYS A 1 5.89 5.95 -9.40
N ILE A 2 6.88 5.09 -9.70
CA ILE A 2 6.74 3.87 -10.55
C ILE A 2 5.45 3.07 -10.31
N LEU A 3 5.08 2.74 -9.05
CA LEU A 3 3.89 1.92 -8.77
C LEU A 3 2.57 2.61 -9.12
N GLU A 4 2.46 3.91 -8.84
CA GLU A 4 1.25 4.71 -9.11
C GLU A 4 1.08 4.91 -10.61
N ASP A 5 2.17 5.26 -11.30
CA ASP A 5 2.19 5.45 -12.75
C ASP A 5 1.82 4.14 -13.48
N LEU A 6 2.34 3.01 -13.02
CA LEU A 6 2.02 1.69 -13.56
C LEU A 6 0.54 1.33 -13.33
N ALA A 7 0.00 1.59 -12.13
CA ALA A 7 -1.40 1.30 -11.82
C ALA A 7 -2.36 2.12 -12.69
N VAL A 8 -2.03 3.39 -12.97
CA VAL A 8 -2.77 4.23 -13.92
C VAL A 8 -2.68 3.65 -15.33
N MET A 9 -1.49 3.28 -15.80
CA MET A 9 -1.31 2.69 -17.13
C MET A 9 -2.12 1.40 -17.31
N VAL A 10 -2.10 0.50 -16.32
CA VAL A 10 -2.88 -0.75 -16.36
C VAL A 10 -4.37 -0.45 -16.43
N LYS A 11 -4.85 0.55 -15.66
CA LYS A 11 -6.25 0.96 -15.65
C LYS A 11 -6.71 1.48 -17.02
N GLU A 12 -5.89 2.30 -17.66
CA GLU A 12 -6.24 2.98 -18.91
C GLU A 12 -6.06 2.08 -20.14
N MET A 13 -5.06 1.20 -20.14
CA MET A 13 -4.69 0.39 -21.32
C MET A 13 -5.37 -0.99 -21.35
N SER A 14 -6.04 -1.40 -20.28
CA SER A 14 -6.73 -2.69 -20.23
C SER A 14 -8.03 -2.69 -21.05
N LEU A 15 -8.16 -3.67 -21.94
CA LEU A 15 -9.35 -3.82 -22.80
C LEU A 15 -10.56 -4.46 -22.11
N CYS A 16 -10.36 -5.13 -20.97
CA CYS A 16 -11.43 -5.75 -20.20
C CYS A 16 -11.67 -5.05 -18.86
N GLY A 17 -12.91 -5.09 -18.37
CA GLY A 17 -13.30 -4.44 -17.12
C GLY A 17 -12.56 -4.97 -15.89
N LEU A 18 -12.13 -6.23 -15.90
CA LEU A 18 -11.31 -6.78 -14.82
C LEU A 18 -9.94 -6.10 -14.78
N GLY A 19 -9.26 -5.94 -15.93
CA GLY A 19 -7.97 -5.26 -15.99
C GLY A 19 -8.05 -3.79 -15.60
N GLN A 20 -9.16 -3.11 -15.98
CA GLN A 20 -9.39 -1.71 -15.60
C GLN A 20 -9.64 -1.53 -14.09
N THR A 21 -10.26 -2.51 -13.44
CA THR A 21 -10.63 -2.43 -12.02
C THR A 21 -9.58 -3.03 -11.07
N ALA A 22 -8.77 -3.97 -11.54
CA ALA A 22 -7.68 -4.59 -10.79
C ALA A 22 -6.71 -3.61 -10.10
N PRO A 23 -6.28 -2.48 -10.72
CA PRO A 23 -5.40 -1.52 -10.06
C PRO A 23 -6.11 -0.57 -9.07
N ASN A 24 -7.46 -0.58 -8.99
CA ASN A 24 -8.18 0.34 -8.11
C ASN A 24 -7.78 0.22 -6.63
N PRO A 25 -7.63 -0.99 -6.03
CA PRO A 25 -7.17 -1.11 -4.65
C PRO A 25 -5.79 -0.48 -4.42
N VAL A 26 -4.87 -0.58 -5.39
CA VAL A 26 -3.54 0.05 -5.29
C VAL A 26 -3.66 1.57 -5.31
N LEU A 27 -4.43 2.12 -6.26
CA LEU A 27 -4.62 3.57 -6.38
C LEU A 27 -5.33 4.16 -5.16
N THR A 28 -6.34 3.49 -4.63
CA THR A 28 -7.08 3.97 -3.46
C THR A 28 -6.26 3.86 -2.18
N THR A 29 -5.49 2.78 -1.99
CA THR A 29 -4.64 2.67 -0.80
C THR A 29 -3.47 3.65 -0.82
N LEU A 30 -2.87 3.90 -1.98
CA LEU A 30 -1.87 4.95 -2.15
C LEU A 30 -2.45 6.36 -1.95
N ARG A 31 -3.74 6.58 -2.21
CA ARG A 31 -4.41 7.87 -1.98
C ARG A 31 -4.72 8.10 -0.51
N TYR A 32 -5.28 7.11 0.17
CA TYR A 32 -5.82 7.29 1.52
C TYR A 32 -4.88 6.83 2.64
N PHE A 33 -3.94 5.92 2.35
CA PHE A 33 -3.06 5.30 3.34
C PHE A 33 -1.58 5.43 2.98
N ARG A 34 -1.20 6.47 2.22
CA ARG A 34 0.21 6.69 1.81
C ARG A 34 1.17 6.70 2.99
N ASP A 35 0.79 7.40 4.06
CA ASP A 35 1.65 7.53 5.24
C ASP A 35 1.88 6.18 5.94
N GLU A 36 0.90 5.28 5.89
CA GLU A 36 1.07 3.92 6.39
C GLU A 36 2.07 3.13 5.56
N TYR A 37 2.01 3.22 4.22
CA TYR A 37 3.03 2.62 3.34
C TYR A 37 4.43 3.14 3.63
N GLU A 38 4.59 4.47 3.72
CA GLU A 38 5.90 5.09 3.94
C GLU A 38 6.47 4.72 5.31
N THR A 39 5.66 4.77 6.38
CA THR A 39 6.05 4.35 7.74
C THR A 39 6.44 2.86 7.76
N HIS A 40 5.65 2.02 7.10
CA HIS A 40 5.90 0.58 7.03
C HIS A 40 7.22 0.25 6.31
N ILE A 41 7.51 0.96 5.21
CA ILE A 41 8.68 0.70 4.37
C ILE A 41 9.96 1.34 4.95
N ARG A 42 9.88 2.61 5.40
CA ARG A 42 11.03 3.40 5.86
C ARG A 42 11.35 3.15 7.32
N ASP A 43 10.34 3.28 8.18
CA ASP A 43 10.52 3.21 9.64
C ASP A 43 10.41 1.78 10.17
N LYS A 44 10.14 0.81 9.28
CA LYS A 44 9.98 -0.61 9.60
C LYS A 44 8.97 -0.83 10.72
N LYS A 45 7.89 -0.05 10.71
CA LYS A 45 6.84 -0.07 11.74
C LYS A 45 5.48 -0.32 11.10
N CYS A 46 4.75 -1.32 11.61
CA CYS A 46 3.41 -1.66 11.14
C CYS A 46 2.34 -1.06 12.06
N LEU A 47 1.64 -0.01 11.61
CA LEU A 47 0.56 0.63 12.38
C LEU A 47 -0.67 -0.26 12.51
N ALA A 48 -1.03 -1.00 11.45
CA ALA A 48 -2.10 -2.00 11.49
C ALA A 48 -1.80 -3.21 12.40
N LYS A 49 -0.56 -3.35 12.89
CA LYS A 49 -0.10 -4.50 13.70
C LYS A 49 -0.33 -5.86 13.03
N ALA A 50 -0.47 -5.88 11.71
CA ALA A 50 -0.66 -7.10 10.93
C ALA A 50 0.66 -7.88 10.74
N CYS A 51 1.80 -7.17 10.76
CA CYS A 51 3.12 -7.76 10.55
C CYS A 51 3.83 -7.98 11.88
N SER A 52 3.82 -9.21 12.41
CA SER A 52 4.48 -9.55 13.69
C SER A 52 5.96 -9.19 13.73
N ALA A 53 6.64 -9.21 12.59
CA ALA A 53 8.06 -8.85 12.45
C ALA A 53 8.35 -7.36 12.65
N LEU A 54 7.32 -6.50 12.63
CA LEU A 54 7.45 -5.03 12.69
C LEU A 54 6.74 -4.45 13.93
N ILE A 55 6.55 -5.27 14.96
CA ILE A 55 5.95 -4.88 16.25
C ILE A 55 7.07 -4.75 17.28
N SER A 56 7.08 -3.65 18.03
CA SER A 56 7.96 -3.45 19.18
C SER A 56 7.16 -3.61 20.48
N TYR A 57 7.69 -4.42 21.40
CA TYR A 57 7.13 -4.60 22.74
C TYR A 57 7.96 -3.79 23.73
N LEU A 58 7.28 -3.04 24.59
CA LEU A 58 7.88 -2.40 25.76
C LEU A 58 7.12 -2.91 26.98
N ILE A 59 7.84 -3.60 27.87
CA ILE A 59 7.30 -4.12 29.12
C ILE A 59 7.71 -3.12 30.20
N ASP A 60 6.73 -2.47 30.81
CA ASP A 60 6.93 -1.57 31.96
C ASP A 60 7.17 -2.44 33.21
N PRO A 61 8.24 -2.20 34.01
CA PRO A 61 8.61 -3.01 35.17
C PRO A 61 7.55 -3.07 36.29
#